data_AF-A0A091B4G0-F1
#
_entry.id   AF-A0A091B4G0-F1
#
_cell.length_a   1.000
_cell.length_b   1.000
_cell.length_c   1.000
_cell.angle_alpha   90.00
_cell.angle_beta   90.00
_cell.angle_gamma   90.00
#
_symmetry.space_group_name_H-M   'P 1'
#
loop_
_entity.id
_entity.type
_entity.pdbx_description
1 polymer ?
#
loop_
_entity_poly.entity_id
_entity_poly.type
_entity_poly.pdbx_seq_one_letter_code
_entity_poly.pdbx_strand_id
1 'polypeptide(L)'
;MHQNVEQDERTWQRLKILIVNRVIILSVFSLVTFFLGTIRSAIPVSQEILHVIYAVMAIMYIFSIFYTLLLRKKKYFQINIYFQLAADIGLVSFLVYLTGSIGSNYSLLYTLVIIYSAIFLGRRGALIFASVCGIAYGLLLDLEYFNLIPTFYSTGRDYSVEVRDVFVRIIVHILSFYIVAFLASVVVEQEKKTRSLLVERESAFDQLDLLFRSIIESVDTGIMTTTLQGRIKTFNRAAETITGFQLKSVENRQIEDIFPMFASLFVKDKNTMIKNRQEIIIKDRAGMPIYLGCVISPLKDRNGLQIGHILIFQDMTEIKHMEENLEKSKRLALIGEMAAGLAHEMRNPLASITGSIQLLGQTENMEETDRRLMQIILRGKDRLENFVRDFLLLARPVPDVREPVNIDEVIEEVVENLKMSNEWTESIKIVKTSSGQNKAFANKEQIRQIIQNLVINAVQAVEGTGNLLLEINAINLEDKKDYTAIKVTDDGCGIEEKNLKNVFEPFYTTKEKGTGLGLAIVSRIVDGYGGMIKIESRIDGGTVITVWLPCN
;
A
#
# COMPACT_ATOMS: atom_id res chain seq x y z
N MET A 1 -11.13 -12.08 -26.79
CA MET A 1 -12.55 -12.41 -27.10
C MET A 1 -13.46 -11.16 -27.01
N HIS A 2 -13.28 -10.26 -26.04
CA HIS A 2 -14.07 -9.01 -25.93
C HIS A 2 -13.94 -8.02 -27.11
N GLN A 3 -12.74 -7.85 -27.70
CA GLN A 3 -12.55 -6.90 -28.81
C GLN A 3 -13.36 -7.24 -30.08
N ASN A 4 -13.54 -8.53 -30.41
CA ASN A 4 -14.32 -8.94 -31.58
C ASN A 4 -15.84 -8.72 -31.39
N VAL A 5 -16.34 -8.87 -30.16
CA VAL A 5 -17.76 -8.67 -29.85
C VAL A 5 -18.13 -7.19 -29.94
N GLU A 6 -17.25 -6.32 -29.45
CA GLU A 6 -17.47 -4.86 -29.47
C GLU A 6 -17.38 -4.28 -30.89
N GLN A 7 -16.52 -4.86 -31.74
CA GLN A 7 -16.41 -4.50 -33.14
C GLN A 7 -17.66 -4.90 -33.94
N ASP A 8 -18.21 -6.10 -33.71
CA ASP A 8 -19.44 -6.56 -34.36
C ASP A 8 -20.66 -5.73 -33.98
N GLU A 9 -20.78 -5.33 -32.71
CA GLU A 9 -21.90 -4.52 -32.22
C GLU A 9 -21.87 -3.09 -32.78
N ARG A 10 -20.68 -2.49 -32.88
CA ARG A 10 -20.49 -1.17 -33.50
C ARG A 10 -20.75 -1.19 -35.00
N THR A 11 -20.35 -2.25 -35.70
CA THR A 11 -20.59 -2.36 -37.14
C THR A 11 -22.08 -2.55 -37.42
N TRP A 12 -22.80 -3.25 -36.52
CA TRP A 12 -24.26 -3.34 -36.53
C TRP A 12 -24.97 -2.00 -36.30
N GLN A 13 -24.50 -1.18 -35.34
CA GLN A 13 -25.02 0.18 -35.15
C GLN A 13 -24.77 1.08 -36.37
N ARG A 14 -23.59 1.00 -36.98
CA ARG A 14 -23.27 1.72 -38.23
C ARG A 14 -24.20 1.33 -39.37
N LEU A 15 -24.53 0.04 -39.53
CA LEU A 15 -25.49 -0.39 -40.55
C LEU A 15 -26.92 0.09 -40.29
N LYS A 16 -27.36 0.13 -39.02
CA LYS A 16 -28.65 0.73 -38.68
C LYS A 16 -28.72 2.20 -39.06
N ILE A 17 -27.69 2.98 -38.69
CA ILE A 17 -27.59 4.40 -39.04
C ILE A 17 -27.57 4.57 -40.56
N LEU A 18 -26.90 3.70 -41.31
CA LEU A 18 -26.92 3.72 -42.77
C LEU A 18 -28.33 3.52 -43.33
N ILE A 19 -29.08 2.52 -42.84
CA ILE A 19 -30.45 2.28 -43.33
C ILE A 19 -31.35 3.46 -43.00
N VAL A 20 -31.21 4.05 -41.81
CA VAL A 20 -31.96 5.25 -41.42
C VAL A 20 -31.61 6.43 -42.34
N ASN A 21 -30.33 6.71 -42.55
CA ASN A 21 -29.88 7.79 -43.44
C ASN A 21 -30.34 7.57 -44.88
N ARG A 22 -30.35 6.32 -45.36
CA ARG A 22 -30.89 5.95 -46.66
C ARG A 22 -32.39 6.26 -46.77
N VAL A 23 -33.18 5.86 -45.77
CA VAL A 23 -34.63 6.17 -45.72
C VAL A 23 -34.86 7.67 -45.70
N ILE A 24 -34.05 8.44 -44.97
CA ILE A 24 -34.12 9.91 -44.96
C ILE A 24 -33.84 10.48 -46.35
N ILE A 25 -32.77 10.05 -47.01
CA ILE A 25 -32.42 10.51 -48.35
C ILE A 25 -33.55 10.16 -49.34
N LEU A 26 -34.07 8.94 -49.32
CA LEU A 26 -35.22 8.52 -50.14
C LEU A 26 -36.47 9.35 -49.86
N SER A 27 -36.70 9.73 -48.60
CA SER A 27 -37.84 10.58 -48.21
C SER A 27 -37.70 11.99 -48.76
N VAL A 28 -36.49 12.55 -48.71
CA VAL A 28 -36.18 13.86 -49.32
C VAL A 28 -36.37 13.81 -50.83
N PHE A 29 -35.87 12.77 -51.52
CA PHE A 29 -36.09 12.61 -52.96
C PHE A 29 -37.58 12.49 -53.29
N SER A 30 -38.34 11.70 -52.54
CA SER A 30 -39.78 11.57 -52.73
C SER A 30 -40.54 12.88 -52.51
N LEU A 31 -40.12 13.69 -51.53
CA LEU A 31 -40.69 15.00 -51.27
C LEU A 31 -40.40 15.98 -52.42
N VAL A 32 -39.16 15.97 -52.94
CA VAL A 32 -38.77 16.79 -54.10
C VAL A 32 -39.55 16.38 -55.34
N THR A 33 -39.68 15.07 -55.60
CA THR A 33 -40.50 14.56 -56.73
C THR A 33 -41.97 14.94 -56.58
N PHE A 34 -42.53 14.88 -55.37
CA PHE A 34 -43.90 15.31 -55.08
C PHE A 34 -44.11 16.82 -55.29
N PHE A 35 -43.15 17.64 -54.86
CA PHE A 35 -43.18 19.07 -55.09
C PHE A 35 -43.11 19.41 -56.58
N LEU A 36 -42.22 18.77 -57.33
CA LEU A 36 -42.11 18.92 -58.79
C LEU A 36 -43.41 18.48 -59.51
N GLY A 37 -44.07 17.42 -59.03
CA GLY A 37 -45.36 16.98 -59.55
C GLY A 37 -46.52 17.94 -59.23
N THR A 38 -46.40 18.76 -58.18
CA THR A 38 -47.43 19.73 -57.77
C THR A 38 -47.30 21.05 -58.55
N ILE A 39 -46.08 21.49 -58.90
CA ILE A 39 -45.82 22.70 -59.73
C ILE A 39 -45.86 22.36 -61.23
N ARG A 40 -46.73 21.42 -61.61
CA ARG A 40 -46.83 20.88 -62.98
C ARG A 40 -47.14 21.94 -64.05
N SER A 41 -47.75 23.06 -63.67
CA SER A 41 -48.05 24.18 -64.56
C SER A 41 -46.81 24.94 -65.04
N ALA A 42 -45.66 24.81 -64.34
CA ALA A 42 -44.42 25.50 -64.69
C ALA A 42 -43.35 24.59 -65.32
N ILE A 43 -43.44 23.26 -65.15
CA ILE A 43 -42.47 22.28 -65.66
C ILE A 43 -43.22 21.10 -66.31
N PRO A 44 -43.08 20.86 -67.63
CA PRO A 44 -43.79 19.80 -68.31
C PRO A 44 -43.17 18.43 -67.99
N VAL A 45 -43.58 17.82 -66.88
CA VAL A 45 -43.27 16.42 -66.54
C VAL A 45 -44.49 15.54 -66.87
N SER A 46 -44.28 14.45 -67.62
CA SER A 46 -45.38 13.53 -67.97
C SER A 46 -45.87 12.76 -66.73
N GLN A 47 -47.17 12.46 -66.69
CA GLN A 47 -47.76 11.78 -65.54
C GLN A 47 -47.24 10.33 -65.41
N GLU A 48 -46.98 9.66 -66.52
CA GLU A 48 -46.44 8.30 -66.53
C GLU A 48 -45.05 8.24 -65.88
N ILE A 49 -44.18 9.21 -66.15
CA ILE A 49 -42.83 9.27 -65.57
C ILE A 49 -42.90 9.43 -64.05
N LEU A 50 -43.80 10.28 -63.54
CA LEU A 50 -43.97 10.45 -62.09
C LEU A 50 -44.41 9.14 -61.43
N HIS A 51 -45.35 8.39 -62.02
CA HIS A 51 -45.77 7.08 -61.49
C HIS A 51 -44.62 6.08 -61.48
N VAL A 52 -43.78 6.07 -62.52
CA VAL A 52 -42.61 5.20 -62.57
C VAL A 52 -41.57 5.59 -61.51
N ILE A 53 -41.30 6.89 -61.31
CA ILE A 53 -40.38 7.36 -60.25
C ILE A 53 -40.94 6.98 -58.86
N TYR A 54 -42.24 7.13 -58.61
CA TYR A 54 -42.86 6.67 -57.36
C TYR A 54 -42.76 5.15 -57.17
N ALA A 55 -42.92 4.35 -58.25
CA ALA A 55 -42.76 2.91 -58.19
C ALA A 55 -41.32 2.51 -57.84
N VAL A 56 -40.31 3.18 -58.42
CA VAL A 56 -38.90 2.98 -58.07
C VAL A 56 -38.65 3.31 -56.60
N MET A 57 -39.16 4.44 -56.11
CA MET A 57 -39.02 4.82 -54.70
C MET A 57 -39.69 3.82 -53.75
N ALA A 58 -40.88 3.31 -54.10
CA ALA A 58 -41.55 2.27 -53.34
C ALA A 58 -40.72 0.97 -53.26
N ILE A 59 -40.12 0.56 -54.38
CA ILE A 59 -39.19 -0.57 -54.43
C ILE A 59 -37.96 -0.32 -53.53
N MET A 60 -37.42 0.90 -53.53
CA MET A 60 -36.28 1.27 -52.66
C MET A 60 -36.64 1.20 -51.15
N TYR A 61 -37.87 1.56 -50.77
CA TYR A 61 -38.35 1.37 -49.40
C TYR A 61 -38.50 -0.11 -49.05
N ILE A 62 -39.05 -0.93 -49.96
CA ILE A 62 -39.17 -2.39 -49.76
C ILE A 62 -37.79 -3.03 -49.55
N PHE A 63 -36.80 -2.67 -50.37
CA PHE A 63 -35.42 -3.14 -50.19
C PHE A 63 -34.82 -2.69 -48.86
N SER A 64 -35.07 -1.44 -48.43
CA SER A 64 -34.61 -0.94 -47.13
C SER A 64 -35.20 -1.73 -45.94
N ILE A 65 -36.46 -2.13 -46.04
CA ILE A 65 -37.13 -3.01 -45.06
C ILE A 65 -36.49 -4.42 -45.10
N PHE A 66 -36.25 -4.96 -46.30
CA PHE A 66 -35.59 -6.25 -46.48
C PHE A 66 -34.19 -6.29 -45.86
N TYR A 67 -33.36 -5.26 -46.07
CA TYR A 67 -32.03 -5.15 -45.45
C TYR A 67 -32.11 -5.11 -43.93
N THR A 68 -33.11 -4.41 -43.39
CA THR A 68 -33.37 -4.35 -41.94
C THR A 68 -33.71 -5.72 -41.37
N LEU A 69 -34.47 -6.55 -42.09
CA LEU A 69 -34.78 -7.92 -41.67
C LEU A 69 -33.53 -8.82 -41.75
N LEU A 70 -32.71 -8.65 -42.78
CA LEU A 70 -31.48 -9.42 -42.99
C LEU A 70 -30.40 -9.09 -41.93
N LEU A 71 -30.40 -7.86 -41.38
CA LEU A 71 -29.56 -7.43 -40.26
C LEU A 71 -29.79 -8.19 -38.93
N ARG A 72 -30.89 -8.95 -38.81
CA ARG A 72 -31.16 -9.76 -37.61
C ARG A 72 -30.22 -10.96 -37.47
N LYS A 73 -29.52 -11.38 -38.55
CA LYS A 73 -28.59 -12.51 -38.53
C LYS A 73 -27.13 -12.05 -38.64
N LYS A 74 -26.39 -12.02 -37.51
CA LYS A 74 -24.97 -11.57 -37.44
C LYS A 74 -24.03 -12.28 -38.43
N LYS A 75 -24.27 -13.57 -38.74
CA LYS A 75 -23.42 -14.40 -39.62
C LYS A 75 -23.26 -13.86 -41.05
N TYR A 76 -24.19 -13.04 -41.54
CA TYR A 76 -24.23 -12.60 -42.95
C TYR A 76 -23.91 -11.10 -43.14
N PHE A 77 -23.29 -10.45 -42.16
CA PHE A 77 -23.09 -9.00 -42.15
C PHE A 77 -22.32 -8.46 -43.38
N GLN A 78 -21.17 -9.06 -43.71
CA GLN A 78 -20.36 -8.61 -44.85
C GLN A 78 -21.08 -8.87 -46.18
N ILE A 79 -21.69 -10.04 -46.34
CA ILE A 79 -22.46 -10.39 -47.55
C ILE A 79 -23.65 -9.45 -47.74
N ASN A 80 -24.32 -9.06 -46.64
CA ASN A 80 -25.41 -8.09 -46.66
C ASN A 80 -24.95 -6.72 -47.20
N ILE A 81 -23.78 -6.22 -46.75
CA ILE A 81 -23.22 -4.96 -47.27
C ILE A 81 -23.00 -5.02 -48.78
N TYR A 82 -22.36 -6.09 -49.28
CA TYR A 82 -22.10 -6.23 -50.72
C TYR A 82 -23.40 -6.31 -51.53
N PHE A 83 -24.36 -7.10 -51.07
CA PHE A 83 -25.66 -7.25 -51.73
C PHE A 83 -26.44 -5.93 -51.75
N GLN A 84 -26.44 -5.21 -50.63
CA GLN A 84 -27.09 -3.91 -50.51
C GLN A 84 -26.47 -2.90 -51.48
N LEU A 85 -25.14 -2.76 -51.50
CA LEU A 85 -24.47 -1.82 -52.39
C LEU A 85 -24.69 -2.18 -53.87
N ALA A 86 -24.69 -3.48 -54.23
CA ALA A 86 -24.94 -3.92 -55.60
C ALA A 86 -26.38 -3.62 -56.05
N ALA A 87 -27.36 -3.89 -55.19
CA ALA A 87 -28.75 -3.54 -55.47
C ALA A 87 -28.94 -2.01 -55.58
N ASP A 88 -28.23 -1.23 -54.77
CA ASP A 88 -28.29 0.23 -54.81
C ASP A 88 -27.72 0.78 -56.12
N ILE A 89 -26.63 0.20 -56.63
CA ILE A 89 -26.12 0.50 -57.98
C ILE A 89 -27.19 0.23 -59.01
N GLY A 90 -27.78 -0.98 -59.02
CA GLY A 90 -28.81 -1.34 -60.01
C GLY A 90 -30.03 -0.43 -59.97
N LEU A 91 -30.47 -0.04 -58.78
CA LEU A 91 -31.59 0.91 -58.58
C LEU A 91 -31.24 2.31 -59.08
N VAL A 92 -30.04 2.81 -58.77
CA VAL A 92 -29.57 4.11 -59.28
C VAL A 92 -29.43 4.07 -60.80
N SER A 93 -28.87 3.00 -61.37
CA SER A 93 -28.81 2.78 -62.82
C SER A 93 -30.20 2.84 -63.44
N PHE A 94 -31.16 2.11 -62.87
CA PHE A 94 -32.52 2.10 -63.38
C PHE A 94 -33.18 3.49 -63.32
N LEU A 95 -32.96 4.25 -62.24
CA LEU A 95 -33.47 5.62 -62.12
C LEU A 95 -32.82 6.57 -63.13
N VAL A 96 -31.51 6.46 -63.36
CA VAL A 96 -30.79 7.24 -64.37
C VAL A 96 -31.33 6.94 -65.77
N TYR A 97 -31.56 5.67 -66.08
CA TYR A 97 -32.14 5.24 -67.36
C TYR A 97 -33.53 5.86 -67.60
N LEU A 98 -34.43 5.76 -66.60
CA LEU A 98 -35.79 6.29 -66.70
C LEU A 98 -35.87 7.80 -66.88
N THR A 99 -34.81 8.52 -66.51
CA THR A 99 -34.76 9.98 -66.50
C THR A 99 -33.98 10.54 -67.69
N GLY A 100 -33.73 9.71 -68.71
CA GLY A 100 -33.10 10.09 -69.97
C GLY A 100 -31.59 10.22 -69.83
N SER A 101 -30.95 9.14 -69.40
CA SER A 101 -29.58 9.01 -68.86
C SER A 101 -28.62 10.16 -69.08
N ILE A 102 -28.39 10.55 -70.34
CA ILE A 102 -27.45 11.62 -70.73
C ILE A 102 -27.78 12.95 -70.02
N GLY A 103 -29.06 13.27 -69.80
CA GLY A 103 -29.54 14.47 -69.11
C GLY A 103 -29.89 14.25 -67.64
N SER A 104 -29.67 13.05 -67.09
CA SER A 104 -30.11 12.71 -65.74
C SER A 104 -29.23 13.33 -64.65
N ASN A 105 -29.83 14.17 -63.80
CA ASN A 105 -29.18 14.67 -62.58
C ASN A 105 -29.07 13.60 -61.48
N TYR A 106 -29.68 12.42 -61.67
CA TYR A 106 -29.65 11.32 -60.70
C TYR A 106 -28.32 10.53 -60.74
N SER A 107 -27.45 10.78 -61.71
CA SER A 107 -26.10 10.20 -61.76
C SER A 107 -25.25 10.56 -60.53
N LEU A 108 -25.57 11.67 -59.84
CA LEU A 108 -24.94 12.05 -58.59
C LEU A 108 -25.19 11.04 -57.46
N LEU A 109 -26.28 10.25 -57.51
CA LEU A 109 -26.58 9.25 -56.47
C LEU A 109 -25.55 8.12 -56.39
N TYR A 110 -24.83 7.84 -57.47
CA TYR A 110 -23.71 6.89 -57.43
C TYR A 110 -22.61 7.32 -56.44
N THR A 111 -22.43 8.64 -56.22
CA THR A 111 -21.46 9.15 -55.26
C THR A 111 -21.80 8.76 -53.82
N LEU A 112 -23.10 8.70 -53.47
CA LEU A 112 -23.54 8.24 -52.15
C LEU A 112 -23.21 6.76 -51.93
N VAL A 113 -23.43 5.91 -52.94
CA VAL A 113 -23.07 4.49 -52.88
C VAL A 113 -21.56 4.32 -52.69
N ILE A 114 -20.76 5.13 -53.38
CA ILE A 114 -19.29 5.12 -53.24
C ILE A 114 -18.87 5.56 -51.83
N ILE A 115 -19.44 6.64 -51.29
CA ILE A 115 -19.16 7.09 -49.92
C ILE A 115 -19.50 5.99 -48.91
N TYR A 116 -20.64 5.32 -49.06
CA TYR A 116 -21.01 4.20 -48.19
C TYR A 116 -20.04 3.04 -48.31
N SER A 117 -19.63 2.67 -49.53
CA SER A 117 -18.64 1.61 -49.70
C SER A 117 -17.30 1.93 -49.02
N ALA A 118 -16.87 3.20 -49.00
CA ALA A 118 -15.67 3.63 -48.29
C ALA A 118 -15.80 3.47 -46.75
N ILE A 119 -16.96 3.81 -46.19
CA ILE A 119 -17.22 3.71 -44.75
C ILE A 119 -17.17 2.25 -44.26
N PHE A 120 -17.78 1.32 -45.02
CA PHE A 120 -17.96 -0.07 -44.57
C PHE A 120 -16.88 -1.03 -45.06
N LEU A 121 -16.43 -0.88 -46.30
CA LEU A 121 -15.47 -1.77 -46.95
C LEU A 121 -14.06 -1.17 -47.05
N GLY A 122 -13.89 0.07 -46.57
CA GLY A 122 -12.61 0.78 -46.59
C GLY A 122 -12.16 1.15 -48.01
N ARG A 123 -10.88 1.51 -48.13
CA ARG A 123 -10.30 2.01 -49.40
C ARG A 123 -10.45 1.04 -50.57
N ARG A 124 -10.25 -0.26 -50.33
CA ARG A 124 -10.39 -1.28 -51.38
C ARG A 124 -11.82 -1.38 -51.88
N GLY A 125 -12.79 -1.37 -50.97
CA GLY A 125 -14.20 -1.37 -51.35
C GLY A 125 -14.63 -0.11 -52.08
N ALA A 126 -14.18 1.07 -51.62
CA ALA A 126 -14.45 2.34 -52.29
C ALA A 126 -14.01 2.34 -53.76
N LEU A 127 -12.79 1.84 -54.03
CA LEU A 127 -12.26 1.75 -55.39
C LEU A 127 -13.01 0.73 -56.25
N ILE A 128 -13.33 -0.44 -55.70
CA ILE A 128 -14.10 -1.48 -56.41
C ILE A 128 -15.49 -0.94 -56.79
N PHE A 129 -16.22 -0.36 -55.84
CA PHE A 129 -17.56 0.15 -56.09
C PHE A 129 -17.56 1.41 -56.98
N ALA A 130 -16.51 2.24 -56.95
CA ALA A 130 -16.33 3.30 -57.93
C ALA A 130 -16.16 2.76 -59.36
N SER A 131 -15.40 1.67 -59.54
CA SER A 131 -15.29 0.98 -60.82
C SER A 131 -16.62 0.39 -61.27
N VAL A 132 -17.36 -0.28 -60.38
CA VAL A 132 -18.68 -0.85 -60.72
C VAL A 132 -19.69 0.24 -61.09
N CYS A 133 -19.74 1.34 -60.33
CA CYS A 133 -20.58 2.50 -60.67
C CYS A 133 -20.19 3.12 -62.02
N GLY A 134 -18.89 3.26 -62.30
CA GLY A 134 -18.38 3.79 -63.56
C GLY A 134 -18.74 2.90 -64.76
N ILE A 135 -18.59 1.58 -64.63
CA ILE A 135 -18.97 0.60 -65.65
C ILE A 135 -20.49 0.60 -65.85
N ALA A 136 -21.27 0.57 -64.77
CA ALA A 136 -22.74 0.59 -64.86
C ALA A 136 -23.26 1.87 -65.53
N TYR A 137 -22.70 3.02 -65.17
CA TYR A 137 -23.05 4.30 -65.79
C TYR A 137 -22.61 4.37 -67.26
N GLY A 138 -21.36 3.97 -67.56
CA GLY A 138 -20.84 3.96 -68.93
C GLY A 138 -21.62 3.04 -69.87
N LEU A 139 -21.86 1.79 -69.45
CA LEU A 139 -22.67 0.84 -70.22
C LEU A 139 -24.07 1.37 -70.50
N LEU A 140 -24.68 2.03 -69.53
CA LEU A 140 -26.03 2.57 -69.66
C LEU A 140 -26.08 3.72 -70.69
N LEU A 141 -25.05 4.59 -70.71
CA LEU A 141 -24.91 5.64 -71.73
C LEU A 141 -24.61 5.07 -73.12
N ASP A 142 -23.74 4.07 -73.21
CA ASP A 142 -23.39 3.42 -74.48
C ASP A 142 -24.60 2.69 -75.09
N LEU A 143 -25.35 1.94 -74.28
CA LEU A 143 -26.55 1.22 -74.72
C LEU A 143 -27.62 2.20 -75.24
N GLU A 144 -27.79 3.35 -74.60
CA GLU A 144 -28.70 4.39 -75.07
C GLU A 144 -28.20 5.03 -76.37
N TYR A 145 -26.91 5.35 -76.46
CA TYR A 145 -26.30 5.95 -77.65
C TYR A 145 -26.42 5.07 -78.90
N PHE A 146 -26.21 3.76 -78.76
CA PHE A 146 -26.37 2.80 -79.86
C PHE A 146 -27.83 2.40 -80.12
N ASN A 147 -28.81 3.01 -79.44
CA ASN A 147 -30.24 2.67 -79.51
C ASN A 147 -30.54 1.18 -79.22
N LEU A 148 -29.71 0.53 -78.39
CA LEU A 148 -29.91 -0.87 -77.97
C LEU A 148 -30.99 -0.99 -76.88
N ILE A 149 -31.26 0.11 -76.16
CA ILE A 149 -32.34 0.23 -75.19
C ILE A 149 -33.28 1.37 -75.60
N PRO A 150 -34.61 1.24 -75.40
CA PRO A 150 -35.55 2.29 -75.78
C PRO A 150 -35.38 3.53 -74.90
N THR A 151 -35.43 4.71 -75.51
CA THR A 151 -35.39 6.00 -74.79
C THR A 151 -36.78 6.32 -74.24
N PHE A 152 -36.95 6.22 -72.92
CA PHE A 152 -38.22 6.56 -72.25
C PHE A 152 -38.48 8.06 -72.16
N TYR A 153 -37.43 8.89 -72.36
CA TYR A 153 -37.49 10.34 -72.22
C TYR A 153 -37.27 11.01 -73.57
N SER A 154 -38.34 11.39 -74.25
CA SER A 154 -38.28 12.38 -75.32
C SER A 154 -38.40 13.76 -74.68
N THR A 155 -37.28 14.40 -74.34
CA THR A 155 -37.29 15.86 -74.45
C THR A 155 -37.55 16.13 -75.91
N GLY A 156 -38.61 16.84 -76.27
CA GLY A 156 -38.89 17.31 -77.64
C GLY A 156 -37.83 18.29 -78.20
N ARG A 157 -36.57 18.15 -77.78
CA ARG A 157 -35.38 18.71 -78.37
C ARG A 157 -34.68 17.55 -79.09
N ASP A 158 -34.65 17.61 -80.42
CA ASP A 158 -33.69 16.85 -81.23
C ASP A 158 -32.28 17.31 -80.85
N TYR A 159 -31.75 16.80 -79.73
CA TYR A 159 -30.32 16.83 -79.51
C TYR A 159 -29.73 15.73 -80.39
N SER A 160 -29.12 16.12 -81.51
CA SER A 160 -28.13 15.27 -82.16
C SER A 160 -26.95 15.10 -81.18
N VAL A 161 -27.03 14.11 -80.30
CA VAL A 161 -25.96 13.83 -79.34
C VAL A 161 -24.74 13.35 -80.13
N GLU A 162 -23.67 14.14 -80.14
CA GLU A 162 -22.42 13.73 -80.75
C GLU A 162 -21.73 12.65 -79.89
N VAL A 163 -20.98 11.74 -80.52
CA VAL A 163 -20.12 10.75 -79.83
C VAL A 163 -19.26 11.41 -78.75
N ARG A 164 -18.77 12.61 -79.04
CA ARG A 164 -17.93 13.42 -78.15
C ARG A 164 -18.64 13.72 -76.82
N ASP A 165 -19.93 14.02 -76.82
CA ASP A 165 -20.65 14.44 -75.63
C ASP A 165 -20.88 13.26 -74.67
N VAL A 166 -21.20 12.08 -75.21
CA VAL A 166 -21.32 10.84 -74.42
C VAL A 166 -19.97 10.48 -73.81
N PHE A 167 -18.91 10.51 -74.62
CA PHE A 167 -17.56 10.18 -74.17
C PHE A 167 -17.04 11.11 -73.06
N VAL A 168 -17.22 12.43 -73.23
CA VAL A 168 -16.84 13.42 -72.21
C VAL A 168 -17.63 13.18 -70.91
N ARG A 169 -18.94 12.89 -71.00
CA ARG A 169 -19.76 12.60 -69.80
C ARG A 169 -19.30 11.35 -69.07
N ILE A 170 -18.98 10.26 -69.78
CA ILE A 170 -18.48 9.03 -69.16
C ILE A 170 -17.16 9.31 -68.44
N ILE A 171 -16.20 9.97 -69.09
CA ILE A 171 -14.90 10.31 -68.49
C ILE A 171 -15.06 11.18 -67.24
N VAL A 172 -15.87 12.24 -67.32
CA VAL A 172 -16.06 13.16 -66.19
C VAL A 172 -16.69 12.45 -64.99
N HIS A 173 -17.67 11.57 -65.21
CA HIS A 173 -18.31 10.83 -64.12
C HIS A 173 -17.38 9.77 -63.53
N ILE A 174 -16.65 9.01 -64.36
CA ILE A 174 -15.65 8.05 -63.88
C ILE A 174 -14.60 8.78 -63.03
N LEU A 175 -14.05 9.90 -63.52
CA LEU A 175 -13.08 10.69 -62.78
C LEU A 175 -13.66 11.22 -61.46
N SER A 176 -14.89 11.73 -61.48
CA SER A 176 -15.60 12.19 -60.28
C SER A 176 -15.78 11.06 -59.26
N PHE A 177 -16.18 9.87 -59.70
CA PHE A 177 -16.36 8.70 -58.84
C PHE A 177 -15.05 8.27 -58.16
N TYR A 178 -13.93 8.27 -58.89
CA TYR A 178 -12.63 7.96 -58.30
C TYR A 178 -12.14 9.05 -57.33
N ILE A 179 -12.39 10.33 -57.61
CA ILE A 179 -12.07 11.43 -56.68
C ILE A 179 -12.87 11.28 -55.39
N VAL A 180 -14.18 11.04 -55.49
CA VAL A 180 -15.06 10.82 -54.32
C VAL A 180 -14.61 9.59 -53.54
N ALA A 181 -14.29 8.49 -54.21
CA ALA A 181 -13.79 7.27 -53.56
C ALA A 181 -12.49 7.53 -52.79
N PHE A 182 -11.56 8.29 -53.38
CA PHE A 182 -10.30 8.65 -52.74
C PHE A 182 -10.52 9.55 -51.51
N LEU A 183 -11.28 10.64 -51.65
CA LEU A 183 -11.56 11.58 -50.56
C LEU A 183 -12.30 10.88 -49.41
N ALA A 184 -13.35 10.11 -49.71
CA ALA A 184 -14.10 9.36 -48.71
C ALA A 184 -13.20 8.33 -47.98
N SER A 185 -12.30 7.66 -48.72
CA SER A 185 -11.34 6.72 -48.12
C SER A 185 -10.37 7.41 -47.17
N VAL A 186 -9.81 8.57 -47.54
CA VAL A 186 -8.88 9.33 -46.69
C VAL A 186 -9.57 9.77 -45.39
N VAL A 187 -10.80 10.30 -45.48
CA VAL A 187 -11.56 10.73 -44.30
C VAL A 187 -11.83 9.57 -43.35
N VAL A 188 -12.29 8.42 -43.88
CA VAL A 188 -12.57 7.23 -43.07
C VAL A 188 -11.30 6.65 -42.44
N GLU A 189 -10.18 6.65 -43.15
CA GLU A 189 -8.90 6.16 -42.64
C GLU A 189 -8.31 7.09 -41.56
N GLN A 190 -8.40 8.40 -41.75
CA GLN A 190 -8.03 9.39 -40.74
C GLN A 190 -8.91 9.30 -39.48
N GLU A 191 -10.23 9.14 -39.62
CA GLU A 191 -11.15 8.97 -38.49
C GLU A 191 -10.75 7.74 -37.65
N LYS A 192 -10.53 6.60 -38.30
CA LYS A 192 -10.10 5.36 -37.64
C LYS A 192 -8.77 5.54 -36.90
N LYS A 193 -7.78 6.16 -37.54
CA LYS A 193 -6.45 6.38 -36.95
C LYS A 193 -6.49 7.33 -35.76
N THR A 194 -7.20 8.45 -35.88
CA THR A 194 -7.37 9.40 -34.77
C THR A 194 -8.05 8.72 -33.58
N ARG A 195 -9.10 7.93 -33.85
CA ARG A 195 -9.81 7.20 -32.81
C ARG A 195 -8.95 6.14 -32.13
N SER A 196 -8.17 5.35 -32.87
CA SER A 196 -7.28 4.36 -32.26
C SER A 196 -6.23 5.02 -31.38
N LEU A 197 -5.66 6.15 -31.84
CA LEU A 197 -4.68 6.91 -31.07
C LEU A 197 -5.30 7.50 -29.80
N LEU A 198 -6.54 7.98 -29.85
CA LEU A 198 -7.25 8.48 -28.66
C LEU A 198 -7.45 7.39 -27.60
N VAL A 199 -7.90 6.21 -28.02
CA VAL A 199 -8.07 5.06 -27.11
C VAL A 199 -6.74 4.63 -26.50
N GLU A 200 -5.67 4.60 -27.30
CA GLU A 200 -4.32 4.29 -26.80
C GLU A 200 -3.83 5.34 -25.78
N ARG A 201 -4.06 6.63 -26.04
CA ARG A 201 -3.69 7.73 -25.13
C ARG A 201 -4.48 7.70 -23.83
N GLU A 202 -5.78 7.44 -23.89
CA GLU A 202 -6.64 7.28 -22.72
C GLU A 202 -6.16 6.10 -21.85
N SER A 203 -5.95 4.93 -22.47
CA SER A 203 -5.42 3.77 -21.76
C SER A 203 -4.03 4.00 -21.15
N ALA A 204 -3.13 4.70 -21.86
CA ALA A 204 -1.80 5.03 -21.33
C ALA A 204 -1.89 6.01 -20.14
N PHE A 205 -2.82 6.96 -20.18
CA PHE A 205 -3.08 7.87 -19.08
C PHE A 205 -3.61 7.14 -17.85
N ASP A 206 -4.57 6.23 -18.03
CA ASP A 206 -5.13 5.43 -16.94
C ASP A 206 -4.07 4.53 -16.29
N GLN A 207 -3.21 3.90 -17.09
CA GLN A 207 -2.09 3.11 -16.58
C GLN A 207 -1.11 3.96 -15.77
N LEU A 208 -0.85 5.18 -16.22
CA LEU A 208 0.03 6.11 -15.50
C LEU A 208 -0.58 6.55 -14.16
N ASP A 209 -1.88 6.87 -14.12
CA ASP A 209 -2.58 7.22 -12.87
C ASP A 209 -2.57 6.04 -11.88
N LEU A 210 -2.84 4.82 -12.36
CA LEU A 210 -2.78 3.61 -11.54
C LEU A 210 -1.37 3.34 -11.00
N LEU A 211 -0.33 3.52 -11.82
CA LEU A 211 1.05 3.35 -11.40
C LEU A 211 1.43 4.37 -10.32
N PHE A 212 1.10 5.65 -10.50
CA PHE A 212 1.37 6.68 -9.50
C PHE A 212 0.63 6.42 -8.18
N ARG A 213 -0.65 6.04 -8.23
CA ARG A 213 -1.41 5.64 -7.04
C ARG A 213 -0.78 4.45 -6.34
N SER A 214 -0.42 3.41 -7.09
CA SER A 214 0.19 2.19 -6.53
C SER A 214 1.52 2.50 -5.83
N ILE A 215 2.35 3.38 -6.40
CA ILE A 215 3.60 3.81 -5.78
C ILE A 215 3.33 4.52 -4.44
N ILE A 216 2.38 5.46 -4.40
CA ILE A 216 2.06 6.21 -3.19
C ILE A 216 1.46 5.30 -2.11
N GLU A 217 0.65 4.32 -2.49
CA GLU A 217 0.01 3.36 -1.59
C GLU A 217 0.96 2.26 -1.09
N SER A 218 2.05 1.95 -1.81
CA SER A 218 2.99 0.88 -1.45
C SER A 218 4.11 1.31 -0.50
N VAL A 219 4.27 2.60 -0.23
CA VAL A 219 5.35 3.12 0.63
C VAL A 219 4.89 3.09 2.08
N ASP A 220 5.71 2.54 2.99
CA ASP A 220 5.47 2.47 4.44
C ASP A 220 5.62 3.83 5.17
N THR A 221 5.63 4.92 4.41
CA THR A 221 5.69 6.29 4.91
C THR A 221 4.34 6.94 4.72
N GLY A 222 3.82 7.60 5.76
CA GLY A 222 2.60 8.36 5.66
C GLY A 222 2.79 9.56 4.73
N ILE A 223 1.98 9.62 3.68
CA ILE A 223 1.96 10.73 2.73
C ILE A 223 0.58 11.37 2.77
N MET A 224 0.56 12.66 3.08
CA MET A 224 -0.63 13.49 3.13
C MET A 224 -0.42 14.77 2.31
N THR A 225 -1.41 15.17 1.53
CA THR A 225 -1.38 16.49 0.89
C THR A 225 -2.48 17.38 1.44
N THR A 226 -2.20 18.67 1.53
CA THR A 226 -3.15 19.69 1.95
C THR A 226 -3.25 20.82 0.93
N THR A 227 -4.39 21.51 0.90
CA THR A 227 -4.54 22.76 0.15
C THR A 227 -3.76 23.90 0.82
N LEU A 228 -3.69 25.06 0.16
CA LEU A 228 -3.11 26.28 0.76
C LEU A 228 -3.81 26.70 2.07
N GLN A 229 -5.08 26.33 2.25
CA GLN A 229 -5.87 26.59 3.45
C GLN A 229 -5.74 25.47 4.50
N GLY A 230 -4.86 24.49 4.30
CA GLY A 230 -4.64 23.40 5.26
C GLY A 230 -5.72 22.32 5.27
N ARG A 231 -6.53 22.20 4.21
CA ARG A 231 -7.52 21.11 4.07
C ARG A 231 -6.87 19.86 3.48
N ILE A 232 -7.11 18.70 4.08
CA ILE A 232 -6.54 17.42 3.65
C ILE A 232 -7.17 16.97 2.33
N LYS A 233 -6.36 16.65 1.33
CA LYS A 233 -6.82 16.21 0.00
C LYS A 233 -6.48 14.74 -0.29
N THR A 234 -5.27 14.31 0.08
CA THR A 234 -4.83 12.93 -0.11
C THR A 234 -4.24 12.38 1.17
N PHE A 235 -4.37 11.07 1.36
CA PHE A 235 -3.91 10.36 2.54
C PHE A 235 -3.71 8.90 2.13
N ASN A 236 -2.47 8.41 2.11
CA ASN A 236 -2.17 7.05 1.68
C ASN A 236 -2.44 6.02 2.79
N ARG A 237 -2.44 4.73 2.44
CA ARG A 237 -2.63 3.63 3.38
C ARG A 237 -1.67 3.64 4.58
N ALA A 238 -0.41 3.99 4.38
CA ALA A 238 0.55 4.08 5.49
C ALA A 238 0.15 5.19 6.48
N ALA A 239 -0.31 6.34 5.98
CA ALA A 239 -0.84 7.41 6.81
C ALA A 239 -2.08 6.95 7.62
N GLU A 240 -2.97 6.16 7.01
CA GLU A 240 -4.10 5.55 7.72
C GLU A 240 -3.67 4.60 8.83
N THR A 241 -2.64 3.81 8.59
CA THR A 241 -2.14 2.80 9.53
C THR A 241 -1.44 3.46 10.72
N ILE A 242 -0.57 4.44 10.46
CA ILE A 242 0.20 5.15 11.47
C ILE A 242 -0.71 6.03 12.35
N THR A 243 -1.66 6.76 11.74
CA THR A 243 -2.54 7.68 12.48
C THR A 243 -3.80 7.02 13.02
N GLY A 244 -4.18 5.87 12.47
CA GLY A 244 -5.44 5.19 12.76
C GLY A 244 -6.68 5.85 12.16
N PHE A 245 -6.55 6.85 11.28
CA PHE A 245 -7.69 7.51 10.62
C PHE A 245 -7.83 7.08 9.17
N GLN A 246 -9.05 6.83 8.70
CA GLN A 246 -9.30 6.55 7.29
C GLN A 246 -9.41 7.85 6.48
N LEU A 247 -8.96 7.86 5.23
CA LEU A 247 -9.04 9.00 4.32
C LEU A 247 -10.45 9.60 4.28
N LYS A 248 -11.48 8.76 4.20
CA LYS A 248 -12.90 9.19 4.17
C LYS A 248 -13.33 10.03 5.39
N SER A 249 -12.66 9.85 6.53
CA SER A 249 -12.98 10.56 7.77
C SER A 249 -12.24 11.90 7.92
N VAL A 250 -11.19 12.10 7.13
CA VAL A 250 -10.28 13.27 7.20
C VAL A 250 -10.27 14.12 5.94
N GLU A 251 -10.76 13.58 4.81
CA GLU A 251 -10.82 14.28 3.53
C GLU A 251 -11.60 15.60 3.62
N ASN A 252 -11.04 16.66 3.05
CA ASN A 252 -11.53 18.04 3.08
C ASN A 252 -11.68 18.68 4.47
N ARG A 253 -11.24 18.02 5.54
CA ARG A 253 -11.21 18.58 6.90
C ARG A 253 -9.91 19.34 7.13
N GLN A 254 -9.92 20.24 8.10
CA GLN A 254 -8.77 21.05 8.43
C GLN A 254 -7.76 20.22 9.23
N ILE A 255 -6.48 20.31 8.86
CA ILE A 255 -5.44 19.49 9.49
C ILE A 255 -5.30 19.77 10.99
N GLU A 256 -5.52 21.01 11.42
CA GLU A 256 -5.40 21.43 12.82
C GLU A 256 -6.50 20.81 13.71
N ASP A 257 -7.67 20.51 13.15
CA ASP A 257 -8.79 19.93 13.88
C ASP A 257 -8.56 18.44 14.18
N ILE A 258 -7.95 17.73 13.23
CA ILE A 258 -7.72 16.28 13.32
C ILE A 258 -6.36 16.00 13.96
N PHE A 259 -5.34 16.75 13.54
CA PHE A 259 -3.95 16.57 13.93
C PHE A 259 -3.33 17.90 14.41
N PRO A 260 -3.78 18.45 15.56
CA PRO A 260 -3.20 19.68 16.12
C PRO A 260 -1.69 19.62 16.33
N MET A 261 -1.11 18.44 16.57
CA MET A 261 0.33 18.20 16.65
C MET A 261 1.08 18.60 15.38
N PHE A 262 0.48 18.40 14.20
CA PHE A 262 1.07 18.79 12.92
C PHE A 262 0.92 20.28 12.63
N ALA A 263 0.03 21.01 13.32
CA ALA A 263 -0.20 22.45 13.09
C ALA A 263 1.10 23.26 13.21
N SER A 264 1.95 22.90 14.17
CA SER A 264 3.27 23.52 14.39
C SER A 264 4.21 23.45 13.18
N LEU A 265 4.03 22.46 12.30
CA LEU A 265 4.81 22.30 11.06
C LEU A 265 4.40 23.30 9.98
N PHE A 266 3.17 23.81 10.01
CA PHE A 266 2.64 24.76 9.01
C PHE A 266 2.89 26.23 9.38
N VAL A 267 3.21 26.50 10.65
CA VAL A 267 3.41 27.86 11.18
C VAL A 267 4.85 28.36 11.05
N LYS A 268 5.85 27.47 10.89
CA LYS A 268 7.26 27.86 10.79
C LYS A 268 7.67 28.31 9.39
N ASP A 269 8.48 29.36 9.36
CA ASP A 269 8.88 30.19 8.21
C ASP A 269 9.22 29.44 6.90
N LYS A 270 8.83 30.03 5.76
CA LYS A 270 8.92 29.45 4.40
C LYS A 270 10.33 29.06 3.94
N ASN A 271 11.37 29.56 4.61
CA ASN A 271 12.78 29.33 4.26
C ASN A 271 13.48 28.22 5.08
N THR A 272 12.90 27.73 6.16
CA THR A 272 13.51 26.69 7.04
C THR A 272 12.87 25.30 6.90
N MET A 273 11.74 25.20 6.19
CA MET A 273 10.96 23.95 6.05
C MET A 273 11.68 22.81 5.28
N ILE A 274 12.73 23.11 4.51
CA ILE A 274 13.27 22.15 3.53
C ILE A 274 14.36 21.24 4.10
N LYS A 275 14.95 21.53 5.27
CA LYS A 275 16.17 20.83 5.72
C LYS A 275 16.11 20.03 7.01
N ASN A 276 15.17 20.28 7.93
CA ASN A 276 15.16 19.59 9.22
C ASN A 276 13.92 18.72 9.38
N ARG A 277 14.12 17.39 9.35
CA ARG A 277 13.16 16.39 9.84
C ARG A 277 12.81 16.76 11.27
N GLN A 278 11.53 17.02 11.54
CA GLN A 278 11.05 17.34 12.89
C GLN A 278 10.49 16.07 13.52
N GLU A 279 10.91 15.77 14.74
CA GLU A 279 10.35 14.68 15.53
C GLU A 279 9.09 15.18 16.25
N ILE A 280 7.97 14.50 16.05
CA ILE A 280 6.70 14.75 16.72
C ILE A 280 6.26 13.47 17.40
N ILE A 281 5.79 13.58 18.64
CA ILE A 281 5.22 12.45 19.36
C ILE A 281 3.70 12.53 19.24
N ILE A 282 3.10 11.45 18.74
CA ILE A 282 1.65 11.28 18.75
C ILE A 282 1.29 10.16 19.72
N LYS A 283 0.02 10.06 20.09
CA LYS A 283 -0.48 8.91 20.84
C LYS A 283 -1.28 8.02 19.91
N ASP A 284 -1.05 6.71 20.01
CA ASP A 284 -1.88 5.72 19.34
C ASP A 284 -3.27 5.61 20.00
N ARG A 285 -4.11 4.70 19.51
CA ARG A 285 -5.45 4.46 20.08
C ARG A 285 -5.41 3.85 21.49
N ALA A 286 -4.31 3.22 21.89
CA ALA A 286 -4.10 2.64 23.22
C ALA A 286 -3.44 3.65 24.19
N GLY A 287 -3.09 4.85 23.73
CA GLY A 287 -2.42 5.89 24.51
C GLY A 287 -0.89 5.79 24.54
N MET A 288 -0.29 4.85 23.80
CA MET A 288 1.15 4.67 23.69
C MET A 288 1.78 5.74 22.79
N PRO A 289 2.99 6.24 23.13
CA PRO A 289 3.69 7.23 22.33
C PRO A 289 4.23 6.61 21.04
N ILE A 290 3.87 7.19 19.89
CA ILE A 290 4.47 6.91 18.59
C ILE A 290 5.39 8.08 18.23
N TYR A 291 6.63 7.77 17.86
CA TYR A 291 7.62 8.75 17.44
C TYR A 291 7.56 8.92 15.92
N LEU A 292 7.16 10.11 15.45
CA LEU A 292 7.07 10.42 14.04
C LEU A 292 8.20 11.35 13.58
N GLY A 293 8.91 10.94 12.54
CA GLY A 293 9.80 11.83 11.79
C GLY A 293 9.05 12.48 10.64
N CYS A 294 8.85 13.80 10.70
CA CYS A 294 8.00 14.56 9.77
C CYS A 294 8.81 15.52 8.89
N VAL A 295 8.43 15.62 7.62
CA VAL A 295 8.94 16.58 6.63
C VAL A 295 7.77 17.20 5.87
N ILE A 296 7.75 18.53 5.80
CA ILE A 296 6.77 19.28 5.02
C ILE A 296 7.44 19.92 3.81
N SER A 297 6.80 19.86 2.65
CA SER A 297 7.29 20.45 1.41
C SER A 297 6.18 21.14 0.63
N PRO A 298 6.45 22.23 -0.11
CA PRO A 298 5.42 22.91 -0.90
C PRO A 298 4.99 22.04 -2.09
N LEU A 299 3.69 21.82 -2.25
CA LEU A 299 3.11 21.19 -3.43
C LEU A 299 2.94 22.26 -4.52
N LYS A 300 3.61 22.10 -5.67
CA LYS A 300 3.59 23.06 -6.78
C LYS A 300 2.93 22.45 -8.01
N ASP A 301 2.21 23.29 -8.76
CA ASP A 301 1.68 22.94 -10.09
C ASP A 301 2.77 23.07 -11.17
N ARG A 302 2.44 22.69 -12.42
CA ARG A 302 3.31 22.74 -13.60
C ARG A 302 3.97 24.10 -13.84
N ASN A 303 3.32 25.18 -13.41
CA ASN A 303 3.83 26.56 -13.54
C ASN A 303 4.69 27.02 -12.36
N GLY A 304 5.00 26.13 -11.40
CA GLY A 304 5.76 26.45 -10.19
C GLY A 304 4.96 27.19 -9.11
N LEU A 305 3.68 27.47 -9.35
CA LEU A 305 2.78 28.06 -8.36
C LEU A 305 2.47 27.04 -7.27
N GLN A 306 2.62 27.44 -6.01
CA GLN A 306 2.26 26.59 -4.88
C GLN A 306 0.75 26.44 -4.81
N ILE A 307 0.27 25.19 -4.81
CA ILE A 307 -1.15 24.82 -4.71
C ILE A 307 -1.50 24.19 -3.36
N GLY A 308 -0.48 23.91 -2.53
CA GLY A 308 -0.66 23.27 -1.24
C GLY A 308 0.64 22.87 -0.57
N HIS A 309 0.57 21.85 0.28
CA HIS A 309 1.70 21.25 0.96
C HIS A 309 1.63 19.72 0.87
N ILE A 310 2.78 19.06 0.91
CA ILE A 310 2.94 17.63 1.10
C ILE A 310 3.58 17.43 2.47
N LEU A 311 2.92 16.66 3.33
CA LEU A 311 3.47 16.17 4.59
C LEU A 311 3.84 14.70 4.41
N ILE A 312 5.10 14.39 4.70
CA ILE A 312 5.64 13.03 4.72
C ILE A 312 6.05 12.73 6.15
N PHE A 313 5.56 11.63 6.72
CA PHE A 313 5.87 11.24 8.09
C PHE A 313 6.11 9.73 8.21
N GLN A 314 7.12 9.36 8.99
CA GLN A 314 7.54 7.97 9.19
C GLN A 314 7.52 7.63 10.68
N ASP A 315 6.99 6.45 11.01
CA ASP A 315 7.09 5.88 12.35
C ASP A 315 8.53 5.45 12.64
N MET A 316 9.10 5.98 13.73
CA MET A 316 10.46 5.73 14.20
C MET A 316 10.48 5.05 15.58
N THR A 317 9.34 4.55 16.05
CA THR A 317 9.20 4.02 17.42
C THR A 317 10.14 2.85 17.68
N GLU A 318 10.20 1.87 16.77
CA GLU A 318 11.12 0.73 16.88
C GLU A 318 12.59 1.16 16.86
N ILE A 319 12.93 2.15 16.01
CA ILE A 319 14.30 2.67 15.91
C ILE A 319 14.70 3.35 17.23
N LYS A 320 13.83 4.18 17.80
CA LYS A 320 14.08 4.84 19.10
C LYS A 320 14.27 3.83 20.22
N HIS A 321 13.42 2.80 20.31
CA HIS A 321 13.60 1.73 21.30
C HIS A 321 14.92 0.97 21.11
N MET A 322 15.32 0.72 19.86
CA MET A 322 16.59 0.08 19.57
C MET A 322 17.79 0.97 19.95
N GLU A 323 17.71 2.28 19.70
CA GLU A 323 18.73 3.26 20.11
C GLU A 323 18.89 3.29 21.64
N GLU A 324 17.78 3.37 22.38
CA GLU A 324 17.79 3.37 23.85
C GLU A 324 18.40 2.08 24.43
N ASN A 325 18.05 0.92 23.87
CA ASN A 325 18.59 -0.37 24.29
C ASN A 325 20.09 -0.49 23.97
N LEU A 326 20.51 0.01 22.81
CA LEU A 326 21.92 0.04 22.43
C LEU A 326 22.72 0.94 23.39
N GLU A 327 22.19 2.11 23.75
CA GLU A 327 22.85 3.04 24.68
C GLU A 327 22.99 2.43 26.08
N LYS A 328 21.93 1.80 26.60
CA LYS A 328 21.98 1.02 27.85
C LYS A 328 23.04 -0.08 27.79
N SER A 329 23.09 -0.84 26.70
CA SER A 329 24.08 -1.91 26.50
C SER A 329 25.51 -1.37 26.45
N LYS A 330 25.75 -0.26 25.75
CA LYS A 330 27.07 0.39 25.68
C LYS A 330 27.53 0.85 27.06
N ARG A 331 26.64 1.45 27.84
CA ARG A 331 26.92 1.91 29.20
C ARG A 331 27.31 0.75 30.12
N LEU A 332 26.59 -0.37 30.05
CA LEU A 332 26.91 -1.58 30.82
C LEU A 332 28.24 -2.21 30.38
N ALA A 333 28.52 -2.27 29.09
CA ALA A 333 29.79 -2.79 28.58
C ALA A 333 31.00 -1.97 29.06
N LEU A 334 30.90 -0.63 29.00
CA LEU A 334 31.93 0.28 29.51
C LEU A 334 32.16 0.08 31.01
N ILE A 335 31.09 -0.02 31.80
CA ILE A 335 31.17 -0.32 33.23
C ILE A 335 31.90 -1.65 33.45
N GLY A 336 31.68 -2.66 32.61
CA GLY A 336 32.34 -3.97 32.72
C GLY A 336 33.81 -3.99 32.41
N GLU A 337 34.22 -3.27 31.37
CA GLU A 337 35.63 -3.11 31.03
C GLU A 337 36.38 -2.40 32.16
N MET A 338 35.81 -1.31 32.68
CA MET A 338 36.36 -0.59 33.84
C MET A 338 36.37 -1.46 35.09
N ALA A 339 35.30 -2.22 35.35
CA ALA A 339 35.20 -3.13 36.47
C ALA A 339 36.26 -4.24 36.40
N ALA A 340 36.52 -4.81 35.22
CA ALA A 340 37.53 -5.86 35.02
C ALA A 340 38.94 -5.36 35.33
N GLY A 341 39.30 -4.17 34.86
CA GLY A 341 40.56 -3.52 35.19
C GLY A 341 40.69 -3.23 36.68
N LEU A 342 39.70 -2.55 37.27
CA LEU A 342 39.67 -2.22 38.69
C LEU A 342 39.67 -3.47 39.58
N ALA A 343 39.00 -4.55 39.18
CA ALA A 343 38.98 -5.80 39.92
C ALA A 343 40.38 -6.41 40.04
N HIS A 344 41.13 -6.45 38.93
CA HIS A 344 42.50 -6.91 38.94
C HIS A 344 43.40 -6.02 39.80
N GLU A 345 43.22 -4.70 39.70
CA GLU A 345 44.01 -3.74 40.49
C GLU A 345 43.65 -3.74 41.99
N MET A 346 42.41 -4.06 42.37
CA MET A 346 41.97 -4.18 43.78
C MET A 346 42.36 -5.52 44.41
N ARG A 347 42.37 -6.60 43.63
CA ARG A 347 42.75 -7.94 44.13
C ARG A 347 44.21 -8.00 44.56
N ASN A 348 45.09 -7.25 43.88
CA ASN A 348 46.53 -7.19 44.18
C ASN A 348 46.86 -6.63 45.58
N PRO A 349 46.40 -5.42 45.98
CA PRO A 349 46.65 -4.89 47.32
C PRO A 349 45.92 -5.69 48.39
N LEU A 350 44.73 -6.22 48.11
CA LEU A 350 44.01 -7.11 49.04
C LEU A 350 44.79 -8.39 49.33
N ALA A 351 45.38 -9.01 48.31
CA ALA A 351 46.24 -10.18 48.48
C ALA A 351 47.48 -9.87 49.33
N SER A 352 48.11 -8.70 49.12
CA SER A 352 49.25 -8.23 49.90
C SER A 352 48.90 -7.97 51.38
N ILE A 353 47.76 -7.31 51.64
CA ILE A 353 47.24 -7.08 52.99
C ILE A 353 46.93 -8.42 53.67
N THR A 354 46.30 -9.35 52.95
CA THR A 354 45.95 -10.68 53.48
C THR A 354 47.20 -11.49 53.83
N GLY A 355 48.20 -11.51 52.96
CA GLY A 355 49.46 -12.21 53.21
C GLY A 355 50.19 -11.64 54.43
N SER A 356 50.22 -10.32 54.56
CA SER A 356 50.82 -9.63 55.71
C SER A 356 50.09 -9.97 57.03
N ILE A 357 48.76 -10.02 57.01
CA ILE A 357 47.94 -10.39 58.18
C ILE A 357 48.09 -11.86 58.54
N GLN A 358 48.14 -12.76 57.56
CA GLN A 358 48.36 -14.18 57.80
C GLN A 358 49.73 -14.44 58.41
N LEU A 359 50.78 -13.72 57.97
CA LEU A 359 52.12 -13.78 58.57
C LEU A 359 52.12 -13.25 60.02
N LEU A 360 51.46 -12.12 60.27
CA LEU A 360 51.32 -11.58 61.64
C LEU A 360 50.55 -12.55 62.56
N GLY A 361 49.54 -13.24 62.02
CA GLY A 361 48.77 -14.26 62.72
C GLY A 361 49.54 -15.52 63.14
N GLN A 362 50.75 -15.73 62.61
CA GLN A 362 51.62 -16.87 62.95
C GLN A 362 52.59 -16.56 64.11
N THR A 363 52.57 -15.34 64.65
CA THR A 363 53.46 -14.93 65.75
C THR A 363 53.00 -15.54 67.07
N GLU A 364 53.89 -16.27 67.76
CA GLU A 364 53.64 -16.78 69.11
C GLU A 364 53.65 -15.60 70.12
N ASN A 365 52.55 -15.41 70.87
CA ASN A 365 52.24 -14.28 71.80
C ASN A 365 51.50 -13.06 71.20
N MET A 366 50.49 -13.28 70.36
CA MET A 366 49.59 -12.19 69.90
C MET A 366 48.56 -11.80 70.98
N GLU A 367 48.43 -10.50 71.27
CA GLU A 367 47.39 -9.99 72.17
C GLU A 367 45.99 -10.17 71.56
N GLU A 368 44.96 -10.30 72.41
CA GLU A 368 43.57 -10.51 71.99
C GLU A 368 43.03 -9.35 71.13
N THR A 369 43.55 -8.13 71.38
CA THR A 369 43.26 -6.91 70.61
C THR A 369 43.76 -7.02 69.17
N ASP A 370 44.98 -7.52 68.96
CA ASP A 370 45.58 -7.70 67.63
C ASP A 370 44.84 -8.78 66.83
N ARG A 371 44.42 -9.85 67.51
CA ARG A 371 43.60 -10.91 66.91
C ARG A 371 42.26 -10.38 66.40
N ARG A 372 41.64 -9.49 67.17
CA ARG A 372 40.37 -8.84 66.80
C ARG A 372 40.56 -7.86 65.64
N LEU A 373 41.64 -7.08 65.62
CA LEU A 373 41.99 -6.19 64.50
C LEU A 373 42.22 -6.97 63.20
N MET A 374 42.96 -8.08 63.25
CA MET A 374 43.15 -8.94 62.09
C MET A 374 41.83 -9.50 61.56
N GLN A 375 40.93 -9.97 62.45
CA GLN A 375 39.60 -10.43 62.03
C GLN A 375 38.77 -9.33 61.36
N ILE A 376 38.86 -8.09 61.84
CA ILE A 376 38.17 -6.96 61.21
C ILE A 376 38.70 -6.72 59.79
N ILE A 377 40.02 -6.75 59.60
CA ILE A 377 40.61 -6.51 58.28
C ILE A 377 40.29 -7.67 57.32
N LEU A 378 40.34 -8.93 57.77
CA LEU A 378 39.94 -10.08 56.96
C LEU A 378 38.47 -9.98 56.51
N ARG A 379 37.57 -9.58 57.41
CA ARG A 379 36.15 -9.30 57.04
C ARG A 379 36.03 -8.15 56.05
N GLY A 380 36.85 -7.10 56.18
CA GLY A 380 36.92 -6.00 55.22
C GLY A 380 37.36 -6.47 53.83
N LYS A 381 38.35 -7.36 53.77
CA LYS A 381 38.83 -7.99 52.53
C LYS A 381 37.75 -8.80 51.84
N ASP A 382 37.06 -9.68 52.57
CA ASP A 382 36.00 -10.52 51.98
C ASP A 382 34.84 -9.67 51.45
N ARG A 383 34.49 -8.58 52.15
CA ARG A 383 33.50 -7.61 51.67
C ARG A 383 33.93 -6.94 50.37
N LEU A 384 35.18 -6.51 50.26
CA LEU A 384 35.68 -5.85 49.06
C LEU A 384 35.78 -6.83 47.87
N GLU A 385 36.19 -8.08 48.11
CA GLU A 385 36.18 -9.13 47.07
C GLU A 385 34.76 -9.42 46.56
N ASN A 386 33.78 -9.52 47.46
CA ASN A 386 32.38 -9.71 47.07
C ASN A 386 31.84 -8.50 46.29
N PHE A 387 32.15 -7.27 46.73
CA PHE A 387 31.77 -6.06 46.00
C PHE A 387 32.34 -6.05 44.57
N VAL A 388 33.63 -6.36 44.43
CA VAL A 388 34.29 -6.45 43.12
C VAL A 388 33.65 -7.54 42.25
N ARG A 389 33.33 -8.70 42.82
CA ARG A 389 32.66 -9.80 42.10
C ARG A 389 31.27 -9.38 41.61
N ASP A 390 30.46 -8.80 42.49
CA ASP A 390 29.10 -8.37 42.16
C ASP A 390 29.12 -7.25 41.11
N PHE A 391 30.09 -6.34 41.21
CA PHE A 391 30.29 -5.28 40.24
C PHE A 391 30.67 -5.82 38.85
N LEU A 392 31.51 -6.86 38.77
CA LEU A 392 31.81 -7.55 37.51
C LEU A 392 30.60 -8.30 36.94
N LEU A 393 29.81 -8.93 37.81
CA LEU A 393 28.60 -9.66 37.43
C LEU A 393 27.52 -8.72 36.85
N LEU A 394 27.45 -7.46 37.30
CA LEU A 394 26.54 -6.47 36.73
C LEU A 394 26.86 -6.13 35.28
N ALA A 395 28.11 -6.33 34.84
CA ALA A 395 28.53 -5.91 33.52
C ALA A 395 28.78 -7.06 32.52
N ARG A 396 29.04 -8.29 32.99
CA ARG A 396 29.24 -9.46 32.10
C ARG A 396 27.96 -9.95 31.44
N PRO A 397 27.88 -10.08 30.09
CA PRO A 397 26.65 -10.55 29.44
C PRO A 397 26.16 -11.88 30.03
N VAL A 398 24.84 -12.07 30.07
CA VAL A 398 24.23 -13.32 30.53
C VAL A 398 24.70 -14.44 29.58
N PRO A 399 25.20 -15.58 30.09
CA PRO A 399 25.68 -16.66 29.23
C PRO A 399 24.62 -17.17 28.26
N ASP A 400 25.01 -17.40 27.00
CA ASP A 400 24.13 -17.97 25.97
C ASP A 400 23.78 -19.45 26.22
N VAL A 401 24.59 -20.15 27.03
CA VAL A 401 24.38 -21.57 27.34
C VAL A 401 23.22 -21.71 28.33
N ARG A 402 22.11 -22.29 27.84
CA ARG A 402 20.88 -22.56 28.59
C ARG A 402 20.61 -24.06 28.63
N GLU A 403 20.15 -24.53 29.78
CA GLU A 403 19.74 -25.92 29.99
C GLU A 403 18.45 -25.95 30.82
N PRO A 404 17.65 -27.03 30.77
CA PRO A 404 16.54 -27.20 31.69
C PRO A 404 17.06 -27.37 33.12
N VAL A 405 16.86 -26.36 33.97
CA VAL A 405 17.29 -26.36 35.37
C VAL A 405 16.09 -26.62 36.28
N ASN A 406 16.24 -27.54 37.22
CA ASN A 406 15.26 -27.77 38.29
C ASN A 406 15.43 -26.69 39.37
N ILE A 407 14.47 -25.76 39.48
CA ILE A 407 14.54 -24.62 40.40
C ILE A 407 14.44 -25.07 41.86
N ASP A 408 13.70 -26.16 42.11
CA ASP A 408 13.51 -26.71 43.44
C ASP A 408 14.82 -27.17 44.10
N GLU A 409 15.69 -27.80 43.30
CA GLU A 409 17.03 -28.26 43.72
C GLU A 409 17.97 -27.09 44.01
N VAL A 410 17.96 -26.06 43.15
CA VAL A 410 18.83 -24.89 43.33
C VAL A 410 18.44 -24.10 44.57
N ILE A 411 17.14 -23.96 44.85
CA ILE A 411 16.66 -23.31 46.08
C ILE A 411 17.13 -24.08 47.32
N GLU A 412 17.10 -25.40 47.28
CA GLU A 412 17.55 -26.24 48.39
C GLU A 412 19.06 -26.06 48.64
N GLU A 413 19.88 -26.10 47.58
CA GLU A 413 21.31 -25.82 47.65
C GLU A 413 21.59 -24.42 48.27
N VAL A 414 20.83 -23.39 47.85
CA VAL A 414 21.02 -22.02 48.38
C VAL A 414 20.61 -21.92 49.85
N VAL A 415 19.50 -22.53 50.24
CA VAL A 415 19.01 -22.50 51.63
C VAL A 415 19.95 -23.28 52.57
N GLU A 416 20.47 -24.42 52.14
CA GLU A 416 21.46 -25.18 52.92
C GLU A 416 22.76 -24.40 53.11
N ASN A 417 23.29 -23.79 52.04
CA ASN A 417 24.48 -22.95 52.11
C ASN A 417 24.28 -21.72 53.01
N LEU A 418 23.10 -21.10 52.96
CA LEU A 418 22.76 -19.98 53.83
C LEU A 418 22.77 -20.38 55.31
N LYS A 419 22.22 -21.55 55.68
CA LYS A 419 22.20 -22.02 57.07
C LYS A 419 23.60 -22.22 57.65
N MET A 420 24.62 -22.41 56.80
CA MET A 420 26.02 -22.49 57.19
C MET A 420 26.73 -21.13 57.22
N SER A 421 26.06 -20.05 56.78
CA SER A 421 26.64 -18.70 56.72
C SER A 421 26.55 -17.96 58.06
N ASN A 422 27.44 -16.99 58.26
CA ASN A 422 27.46 -16.14 59.45
C ASN A 422 26.27 -15.16 59.53
N GLU A 423 25.49 -15.00 58.45
CA GLU A 423 24.28 -14.17 58.44
C GLU A 423 23.04 -14.92 58.94
N TRP A 424 23.13 -16.24 59.05
CA TRP A 424 22.06 -17.07 59.57
C TRP A 424 21.99 -17.01 61.10
N THR A 425 20.77 -16.96 61.62
CA THR A 425 20.48 -17.11 63.06
C THR A 425 19.36 -18.13 63.20
N GLU A 426 19.42 -19.02 64.21
CA GLU A 426 18.38 -20.05 64.44
C GLU A 426 16.97 -19.49 64.63
N SER A 427 16.86 -18.19 64.93
CA SER A 427 15.61 -17.46 65.08
C SER A 427 14.89 -17.14 63.76
N ILE A 428 15.50 -17.40 62.59
CA ILE A 428 14.88 -17.19 61.28
C ILE A 428 14.17 -18.48 60.86
N LYS A 429 12.87 -18.40 60.54
CA LYS A 429 12.08 -19.54 60.05
C LYS A 429 11.86 -19.45 58.55
N ILE A 430 12.33 -20.44 57.80
CA ILE A 430 12.07 -20.56 56.36
C ILE A 430 10.98 -21.60 56.12
N VAL A 431 9.89 -21.19 55.48
CA VAL A 431 8.83 -22.09 54.99
C VAL A 431 8.94 -22.19 53.48
N LYS A 432 9.07 -23.41 52.94
CA LYS A 432 9.13 -23.68 51.49
C LYS A 432 7.82 -24.32 51.05
N THR A 433 7.21 -23.76 50.01
CA THR A 433 6.05 -24.35 49.32
C THR A 433 6.38 -24.50 47.84
N SER A 434 6.21 -25.70 47.29
CA SER A 434 6.51 -25.99 45.89
C SER A 434 5.51 -26.96 45.28
N SER A 435 5.20 -26.76 44.00
CA SER A 435 4.42 -27.69 43.17
C SER A 435 5.21 -28.92 42.68
N GLY A 436 6.53 -28.98 42.90
CA GLY A 436 7.37 -30.19 42.74
C GLY A 436 7.85 -30.55 41.33
N GLN A 437 7.65 -29.69 40.32
CA GLN A 437 8.15 -29.88 38.94
C GLN A 437 8.55 -28.55 38.26
N ASN A 438 9.15 -27.63 38.99
CA ASN A 438 9.43 -26.29 38.47
C ASN A 438 10.76 -26.25 37.69
N LYS A 439 10.68 -26.08 36.37
CA LYS A 439 11.85 -25.99 35.49
C LYS A 439 11.93 -24.61 34.85
N ALA A 440 13.16 -24.11 34.66
CA ALA A 440 13.42 -22.95 33.80
C ALA A 440 14.49 -23.31 32.77
N PHE A 441 14.40 -22.73 31.58
CA PHE A 441 15.43 -22.89 30.55
C PHE A 441 16.50 -21.81 30.68
N ALA A 442 17.51 -22.08 31.52
CA ALA A 442 18.46 -21.07 31.98
C ALA A 442 19.82 -21.69 32.30
N ASN A 443 20.78 -20.86 32.72
CA ASN A 443 22.05 -21.33 33.25
C ASN A 443 21.94 -21.55 34.77
N LYS A 444 22.30 -22.73 35.28
CA LYS A 444 22.15 -23.09 36.71
C LYS A 444 22.82 -22.08 37.65
N GLU A 445 23.99 -21.54 37.28
CA GLU A 445 24.71 -20.55 38.08
C GLU A 445 23.98 -19.21 38.18
N GLN A 446 23.35 -18.78 37.09
CA GLN A 446 22.57 -17.53 37.07
C GLN A 446 21.28 -17.66 37.89
N ILE A 447 20.63 -18.82 37.84
CA ILE A 447 19.49 -19.14 38.70
C ILE A 447 19.89 -19.12 40.18
N ARG A 448 21.01 -19.77 40.51
CA ARG A 448 21.57 -19.76 41.87
C ARG A 448 21.82 -18.33 42.35
N GLN A 449 22.38 -17.48 41.49
CA GLN A 449 22.63 -16.07 41.77
C GLN A 449 21.35 -15.27 42.02
N ILE A 450 20.29 -15.47 41.23
CA ILE A 450 18.97 -14.85 41.44
C ILE A 450 18.46 -15.21 42.84
N ILE A 451 18.35 -16.50 43.14
CA ILE A 451 17.79 -16.99 44.39
C ILE A 451 18.63 -16.49 45.57
N GLN A 452 19.96 -16.60 45.49
CA GLN A 452 20.86 -16.18 46.55
C GLN A 452 20.71 -14.68 46.87
N ASN A 453 20.65 -13.82 45.86
CA ASN A 453 20.45 -12.38 46.07
C ASN A 453 19.09 -12.06 46.70
N LEU A 454 18.01 -12.74 46.28
CA LEU A 454 16.68 -12.54 46.85
C LEU A 454 16.61 -13.00 48.31
N VAL A 455 17.13 -14.19 48.61
CA VAL A 455 17.11 -14.77 49.95
C VAL A 455 18.00 -13.97 50.91
N ILE A 456 19.21 -13.56 50.50
CA ILE A 456 20.08 -12.72 51.33
C ILE A 456 19.41 -11.37 51.63
N ASN A 457 18.74 -10.76 50.64
CA ASN A 457 18.04 -9.50 50.85
C ASN A 457 16.91 -9.64 51.88
N ALA A 458 16.16 -10.74 51.83
CA ALA A 458 15.10 -11.08 52.78
C ALA A 458 15.66 -11.33 54.19
N VAL A 459 16.73 -12.11 54.33
CA VAL A 459 17.41 -12.37 55.62
C VAL A 459 17.92 -11.08 56.26
N GLN A 460 18.50 -10.19 55.45
CA GLN A 460 18.98 -8.90 55.94
C GLN A 460 17.84 -7.94 56.33
N ALA A 461 16.63 -8.12 55.80
CA ALA A 461 15.49 -7.26 56.09
C ALA A 461 14.82 -7.61 57.43
N VAL A 462 14.93 -8.86 57.88
CA VAL A 462 14.33 -9.35 59.15
C VAL A 462 15.23 -9.15 60.38
N GLU A 463 16.44 -8.59 60.22
CA GLU A 463 17.37 -8.18 61.30
C GLU A 463 17.51 -9.18 62.48
N GLY A 464 17.55 -10.49 62.19
CA GLY A 464 17.88 -11.55 63.17
C GLY A 464 16.71 -12.39 63.69
N THR A 465 15.46 -11.94 63.56
CA THR A 465 14.25 -12.73 63.90
C THR A 465 13.13 -12.44 62.89
N GLY A 466 12.64 -13.47 62.18
CA GLY A 466 11.56 -13.30 61.23
C GLY A 466 11.21 -14.58 60.47
N ASN A 467 10.23 -14.48 59.58
CA ASN A 467 9.73 -15.56 58.75
C ASN A 467 9.96 -15.24 57.28
N LEU A 468 10.58 -16.18 56.58
CA LEU A 468 10.72 -16.14 55.12
C LEU A 468 9.85 -17.23 54.51
N LEU A 469 9.03 -16.87 53.54
CA LEU A 469 8.23 -17.78 52.75
C LEU A 469 8.78 -17.83 51.31
N LEU A 470 9.17 -19.03 50.88
CA LEU A 470 9.62 -19.32 49.52
C LEU A 470 8.54 -20.12 48.80
N GLU A 471 7.93 -19.55 47.78
CA GLU A 471 6.90 -20.22 46.96
C GLU A 471 7.40 -20.40 45.51
N ILE A 472 7.27 -21.62 44.99
CA ILE A 472 7.72 -21.97 43.64
C ILE A 472 6.60 -22.67 42.88
N ASN A 473 6.07 -22.00 41.86
CA ASN A 473 4.93 -22.47 41.11
C ASN A 473 5.15 -22.33 39.60
N ALA A 474 4.83 -23.38 38.85
CA ALA A 474 4.66 -23.28 37.41
C ALA A 474 3.35 -22.55 37.10
N ILE A 475 3.43 -21.50 36.29
CA ILE A 475 2.28 -20.69 35.89
C ILE A 475 2.28 -20.50 34.36
N ASN A 476 1.08 -20.43 33.78
CA ASN A 476 0.88 -20.02 32.40
C ASN A 476 0.37 -18.57 32.41
N LEU A 477 1.17 -17.64 31.88
CA LEU A 477 0.77 -16.24 31.77
C LEU A 477 -0.04 -16.03 30.48
N GLU A 478 -0.81 -14.94 30.39
CA GLU A 478 -1.77 -14.66 29.30
C GLU A 478 -1.18 -14.81 27.87
N ASP A 479 0.14 -14.72 27.72
CA ASP A 479 0.91 -14.94 26.50
C ASP A 479 1.06 -16.41 26.05
N LYS A 480 0.39 -17.37 26.72
CA LYS A 480 0.48 -18.83 26.45
C LYS A 480 1.88 -19.44 26.61
N LYS A 481 2.78 -18.74 27.29
CA LYS A 481 4.12 -19.25 27.64
C LYS A 481 4.11 -19.78 29.06
N ASP A 482 4.79 -20.89 29.27
CA ASP A 482 5.01 -21.47 30.59
C ASP A 482 6.16 -20.72 31.29
N TYR A 483 5.89 -20.26 32.50
CA TYR A 483 6.85 -19.61 33.38
C TYR A 483 6.94 -20.35 34.71
N THR A 484 8.12 -20.38 35.30
CA THR A 484 8.30 -20.70 36.72
C THR A 484 8.33 -19.40 37.51
N ALA A 485 7.38 -19.25 38.44
CA ALA A 485 7.33 -18.15 39.40
C ALA A 485 8.11 -18.51 40.67
N ILE A 486 9.14 -17.73 40.99
CA ILE A 486 9.90 -17.78 42.23
C ILE A 486 9.48 -16.58 43.07
N LYS A 487 8.81 -16.84 44.18
CA LYS A 487 8.33 -15.79 45.08
C LYS A 487 9.03 -15.91 46.43
N VAL A 488 9.64 -14.81 46.85
CA VAL A 488 10.32 -14.67 48.14
C VAL A 488 9.57 -13.61 48.93
N THR A 489 9.05 -14.00 50.08
CA THR A 489 8.33 -13.11 51.01
C THR A 489 9.05 -13.07 52.35
N ASP A 490 9.34 -11.86 52.83
CA ASP A 490 9.83 -11.61 54.19
C ASP A 490 8.84 -10.77 54.98
N ASP A 491 8.93 -10.85 56.31
CA ASP A 491 8.21 -10.02 57.28
C ASP A 491 9.12 -8.94 57.90
N GLY A 492 10.12 -8.47 57.16
CA GLY A 492 11.10 -7.49 57.62
C GLY A 492 10.63 -6.04 57.58
N CYS A 493 11.59 -5.11 57.69
CA CYS A 493 11.35 -3.67 57.75
C CYS A 493 10.63 -3.06 56.51
N GLY A 494 10.62 -3.78 55.38
CA GLY A 494 9.98 -3.35 54.15
C GLY A 494 10.67 -2.16 53.46
N ILE A 495 10.02 -1.62 52.44
CA ILE A 495 10.55 -0.56 51.58
C ILE A 495 9.51 0.56 51.44
N GLU A 496 9.96 1.80 51.60
CA GLU A 496 9.13 2.99 51.39
C GLU A 496 8.74 3.15 49.90
N GLU A 497 7.51 3.58 49.64
CA GLU A 497 6.94 3.65 48.28
C GLU A 497 7.78 4.51 47.31
N LYS A 498 8.39 5.59 47.81
CA LYS A 498 9.26 6.46 47.00
C LYS A 498 10.53 5.74 46.51
N ASN A 499 10.99 4.74 47.26
CA ASN A 499 12.23 4.01 46.97
C ASN A 499 11.98 2.83 46.02
N LEU A 500 10.75 2.31 45.93
CA LEU A 500 10.37 1.16 45.08
C LEU A 500 10.72 1.34 43.59
N LYS A 501 10.74 2.59 43.09
CA LYS A 501 11.09 2.88 41.68
C LYS A 501 12.57 2.68 41.38
N ASN A 502 13.43 2.78 42.39
CA ASN A 502 14.88 2.83 42.22
C ASN A 502 15.58 1.56 42.75
N VAL A 503 14.85 0.61 43.36
CA VAL A 503 15.45 -0.60 43.96
C VAL A 503 16.19 -1.50 42.97
N PHE A 504 15.91 -1.38 41.67
CA PHE A 504 16.62 -2.09 40.60
C PHE A 504 17.76 -1.26 39.98
N GLU A 505 17.91 0.01 40.35
CA GLU A 505 19.03 0.84 39.90
C GLU A 505 20.33 0.39 40.59
N PRO A 506 21.43 0.21 39.85
CA PRO A 506 22.73 -0.11 40.45
C PRO A 506 23.16 0.93 41.50
N PHE A 507 23.74 0.46 42.59
CA PHE A 507 24.22 1.27 43.73
C PHE A 507 23.14 1.92 44.59
N TYR A 508 21.86 1.70 44.27
CA TYR A 508 20.77 2.19 45.10
C TYR A 508 20.53 1.26 46.29
N THR A 509 20.67 1.78 47.51
CA THR A 509 20.46 1.02 48.75
C THR A 509 20.05 1.94 49.89
N THR A 510 19.17 1.46 50.76
CA THR A 510 18.80 2.12 52.03
C THR A 510 19.52 1.51 53.24
N LYS A 511 20.28 0.43 53.03
CA LYS A 511 21.00 -0.32 54.08
C LYS A 511 22.44 0.19 54.20
N GLU A 512 22.91 0.46 55.42
CA GLU A 512 24.29 0.92 55.70
C GLU A 512 25.40 -0.03 55.20
N LYS A 513 25.11 -1.35 55.16
CA LYS A 513 26.07 -2.39 54.75
C LYS A 513 25.80 -2.96 53.35
N GLY A 514 24.81 -2.44 52.63
CA GLY A 514 24.41 -2.94 51.32
C GLY A 514 25.24 -2.33 50.19
N THR A 515 25.58 -3.13 49.17
CA THR A 515 26.29 -2.63 47.96
C THR A 515 25.33 -2.00 46.94
N GLY A 516 24.03 -2.25 47.06
CA GLY A 516 23.02 -1.80 46.10
C GLY A 516 23.10 -2.51 44.73
N LEU A 517 23.84 -3.61 44.62
CA LEU A 517 24.04 -4.33 43.34
C LEU A 517 23.15 -5.57 43.20
N GLY A 518 22.70 -6.18 44.30
CA GLY A 518 22.03 -7.49 44.28
C GLY A 518 20.75 -7.52 43.42
N LEU A 519 19.82 -6.58 43.64
CA LEU A 519 18.57 -6.52 42.87
C LEU A 519 18.79 -6.06 41.44
N ALA A 520 19.77 -5.20 41.18
CA ALA A 520 20.16 -4.81 39.82
C ALA A 520 20.70 -6.02 39.03
N ILE A 521 21.50 -6.89 39.67
CA ILE A 521 21.97 -8.16 39.08
C ILE A 521 20.78 -9.08 38.80
N VAL A 522 19.84 -9.22 39.74
CA VAL A 522 18.64 -10.05 39.53
C VAL A 522 17.83 -9.54 38.33
N SER A 523 17.48 -8.25 38.30
CA SER A 523 16.74 -7.65 37.19
C SER A 523 17.41 -7.95 35.86
N ARG A 524 18.72 -7.71 35.77
CA ARG A 524 19.49 -7.93 34.55
C ARG A 524 19.48 -9.39 34.08
N ILE A 525 19.65 -10.34 34.99
CA ILE A 525 19.64 -11.77 34.66
C ILE A 525 18.25 -12.16 34.16
N VAL A 526 17.20 -11.74 34.86
CA VAL A 526 15.80 -12.01 34.50
C VAL A 526 15.45 -11.42 33.14
N ASP A 527 15.82 -10.16 32.88
CA ASP A 527 15.64 -9.48 31.59
C ASP A 527 16.38 -10.22 30.46
N GLY A 528 17.60 -10.71 30.72
CA GLY A 528 18.40 -11.48 29.76
C GLY A 528 17.77 -12.82 29.36
N TYR A 529 16.93 -13.40 30.22
CA TYR A 529 16.12 -14.58 29.90
C TYR A 529 14.75 -14.23 29.31
N GLY A 530 14.38 -12.95 29.20
CA GLY A 530 13.03 -12.54 28.80
C GLY A 530 11.98 -12.85 29.88
N GLY A 531 12.42 -12.91 31.13
CA GLY A 531 11.56 -13.05 32.30
C GLY A 531 10.99 -11.72 32.78
N MET A 532 10.31 -11.75 33.93
CA MET A 532 9.77 -10.56 34.58
C MET A 532 10.10 -10.57 36.06
N ILE A 533 10.20 -9.38 36.66
CA ILE A 533 10.37 -9.21 38.11
C ILE A 533 9.39 -8.17 38.63
N LYS A 534 8.79 -8.44 39.79
CA LYS A 534 7.90 -7.53 40.50
C LYS A 534 8.28 -7.49 41.97
N ILE A 535 8.20 -6.31 42.56
CA ILE A 535 8.37 -6.08 43.99
C ILE A 535 7.15 -5.38 44.55
N GLU A 536 6.66 -5.87 45.68
CA GLU A 536 5.56 -5.30 46.45
C GLU A 536 6.03 -5.22 47.90
N SER A 537 6.02 -4.04 48.51
CA SER A 537 6.47 -3.88 49.88
C SER A 537 5.77 -2.72 50.56
N ARG A 538 5.67 -2.80 51.89
CA ARG A 538 5.19 -1.74 52.76
C ARG A 538 6.11 -1.67 53.98
N ILE A 539 6.35 -0.47 54.49
CA ILE A 539 7.10 -0.26 55.73
C ILE A 539 6.44 -1.09 56.85
N ASP A 540 7.25 -1.85 57.58
CA ASP A 540 6.87 -2.76 58.67
C ASP A 540 5.87 -3.88 58.29
N GLY A 541 5.60 -4.04 57.00
CA GLY A 541 4.72 -5.07 56.43
C GLY A 541 5.44 -6.12 55.60
N GLY A 542 6.78 -6.06 55.56
CA GLY A 542 7.61 -6.98 54.78
C GLY A 542 7.71 -6.66 53.29
N THR A 543 8.37 -7.55 52.56
CA THR A 543 8.61 -7.43 51.12
C THR A 543 8.26 -8.73 50.42
N VAL A 544 7.59 -8.61 49.28
CA VAL A 544 7.31 -9.72 48.35
C VAL A 544 8.02 -9.42 47.04
N ILE A 545 8.97 -10.28 46.66
CA ILE A 545 9.62 -10.23 45.37
C ILE A 545 9.21 -11.47 44.57
N THR A 546 8.67 -11.25 43.38
CA THR A 546 8.27 -12.33 42.46
C THR A 546 9.08 -12.23 41.18
N VAL A 547 9.72 -13.33 40.81
CA VAL A 547 10.48 -13.48 39.56
C VAL A 547 9.82 -14.55 38.70
N TRP A 548 9.58 -14.24 37.44
CA TRP A 548 9.05 -15.17 36.45
C TRP A 548 10.12 -15.49 35.41
N LEU A 549 10.44 -16.77 35.25
CA LEU A 549 11.43 -17.25 34.29
C LEU A 549 10.78 -18.19 33.29
N PRO A 550 11.06 -18.07 31.97
CA PRO A 550 10.47 -18.94 30.98
C PRO A 550 10.96 -20.39 31.09
N CYS A 551 10.06 -21.34 30.82
CA CYS A 551 10.32 -22.77 30.89
C CYS A 551 10.89 -23.37 29.60
N ASN A 552 10.82 -22.66 28.46
CA ASN A 552 11.17 -23.13 27.11
C ASN A 552 12.21 -22.25 26.43
#